data_AF-A0A933BUW3-F1
#
_entry.id   AF-A0A933BUW3-F1
#
_cell.length_a   1.000
_cell.length_b   1.000
_cell.length_c   1.000
_cell.angle_alpha   90.00
_cell.angle_beta   90.00
_cell.angle_gamma   90.00
#
_symmetry.space_group_name_H-M   'P 1'
#
loop_
_entity.id
_entity.type
_entity.pdbx_description
1 polymer ?
#
loop_
_entity_poly.entity_id
_entity_poly.type
_entity_poly.pdbx_seq_one_letter_code
_entity_poly.pdbx_strand_id
1 'polypeptide(L)'
;MEEHPRILAQRRYISERAADLLARLPDMEEGDLRYALRVLADCLLPEEQEEYLSGYSEHLPLPQIQAFAGRFIPRYTTRALADLDAKRFTAGDRLADLTDEELQSMSAAEKWSLLAADRAGLTLPRLRRELARLFMSGTYDLFHDTGTAESAVEFPVYHHLQAALSGLPPDVITALAADIQREAEALAGHDPDRTETALRAARTAIGRAAGLPEPFEERFGGRMARLPLEAAEVPPAYVPPEVAEGIAEMPLERLQDSLRVLCDLMSLEEIQRELQPLQTQYLSMQAVPHQALAQALPPLAARLGDRRLTDFVERYRFGRLAARHPVSLQVWRMLPFGE
;
A
#
# COMPACT_ATOMS: atom_id res chain seq x y z
N MET A 1 -24.66 25.68 19.12
CA MET A 1 -24.53 24.36 18.48
C MET A 1 -23.57 23.55 19.31
N GLU A 2 -23.98 22.36 19.71
CA GLU A 2 -23.09 21.41 20.40
C GLU A 2 -22.09 20.82 19.39
N GLU A 3 -20.89 20.51 19.86
CA GLU A 3 -19.83 19.89 19.04
C GLU A 3 -20.26 18.47 18.65
N HIS A 4 -20.06 18.11 17.39
CA HIS A 4 -20.49 16.80 16.88
C HIS A 4 -19.63 15.66 17.48
N PRO A 5 -20.20 14.49 17.85
CA PRO A 5 -19.44 13.38 18.44
C PRO A 5 -18.23 12.92 17.62
N ARG A 6 -18.32 12.99 16.28
CA ARG A 6 -17.20 12.74 15.35
C ARG A 6 -15.95 13.55 15.70
N ILE A 7 -16.14 14.84 15.99
CA ILE A 7 -15.05 15.77 16.28
C ILE A 7 -14.35 15.39 17.58
N LEU A 8 -15.11 15.05 18.62
CA LEU A 8 -14.56 14.59 19.89
C LEU A 8 -13.77 13.28 19.74
N ALA A 9 -14.30 12.34 18.96
CA ALA A 9 -13.62 11.08 18.68
C ALA A 9 -12.31 11.30 17.89
N GLN A 10 -12.37 12.10 16.83
CA GLN A 10 -11.21 12.39 15.99
C GLN A 10 -10.13 13.18 16.75
N ARG A 11 -10.51 14.13 17.59
CA ARG A 11 -9.58 14.89 18.45
C ARG A 11 -8.81 13.96 19.39
N ARG A 12 -9.52 13.00 19.99
CA ARG A 12 -8.93 11.98 20.86
C ARG A 12 -7.95 11.11 20.08
N TYR A 13 -8.38 10.57 18.94
CA TYR A 13 -7.53 9.75 18.06
C TYR A 13 -6.23 10.48 17.67
N ILE A 14 -6.33 11.72 17.17
CA ILE A 14 -5.17 12.54 16.77
C ILE A 14 -4.18 12.71 17.94
N SER A 15 -4.70 12.97 19.13
CA SER A 15 -3.91 13.23 20.34
C SER A 15 -3.25 11.96 20.89
N GLU A 16 -4.00 10.85 20.96
CA GLU A 16 -3.52 9.55 21.41
C GLU A 16 -2.45 9.01 20.46
N ARG A 17 -2.69 9.01 19.13
CA ARG A 17 -1.70 8.60 18.13
C ARG A 17 -0.41 9.42 18.24
N ALA A 18 -0.51 10.74 18.43
CA ALA A 18 0.67 11.59 18.58
C ALA A 18 1.46 11.25 19.85
N ALA A 19 0.78 11.05 20.98
CA ALA A 19 1.39 10.64 22.24
C ALA A 19 2.09 9.28 22.11
N ASP A 20 1.44 8.31 21.48
CA ASP A 20 1.98 6.96 21.26
C ASP A 20 3.21 6.96 20.36
N LEU A 21 3.17 7.69 19.24
CA LEU A 21 4.31 7.84 18.34
C LEU A 21 5.50 8.50 19.05
N LEU A 22 5.27 9.55 19.84
CA LEU A 22 6.33 10.24 20.58
C LEU A 22 6.92 9.38 21.71
N ALA A 23 6.06 8.61 22.41
CA ALA A 23 6.50 7.73 23.48
C ALA A 23 7.38 6.59 22.96
N ARG A 24 7.04 6.05 21.78
CA ARG A 24 7.77 4.94 21.14
C ARG A 24 8.96 5.38 20.30
N LEU A 25 9.07 6.67 19.96
CA LEU A 25 10.06 7.21 19.03
C LEU A 25 11.51 6.71 19.23
N PRO A 26 12.04 6.59 20.48
CA PRO A 26 13.40 6.08 20.70
C PRO A 26 13.60 4.63 20.25
N ASP A 27 12.54 3.82 20.30
CA ASP A 27 12.55 2.38 20.07
C ASP A 27 11.95 1.97 18.72
N MET A 28 11.47 2.94 17.92
CA MET A 28 10.89 2.67 16.61
C MET A 28 11.96 2.23 15.62
N GLU A 29 11.68 1.16 14.86
CA GLU A 29 12.51 0.78 13.73
C GLU A 29 12.43 1.82 12.61
N GLU A 30 13.49 1.89 11.80
CA GLU A 30 13.63 2.89 10.72
C GLU A 30 12.48 2.83 9.70
N GLY A 31 12.00 1.63 9.38
CA GLY A 31 10.86 1.42 8.49
C GLY A 31 9.56 2.01 9.06
N ASP A 32 9.23 1.68 10.30
CA ASP A 32 8.01 2.15 10.98
C ASP A 32 8.01 3.67 11.12
N LEU A 33 9.17 4.26 11.44
CA LEU A 33 9.28 5.70 11.61
C LEU A 33 9.09 6.45 10.28
N ARG A 34 9.71 5.97 9.20
CA ARG A 34 9.49 6.55 7.87
C ARG A 34 8.05 6.38 7.40
N TYR A 35 7.44 5.21 7.65
CA TYR A 35 6.04 4.98 7.33
C TYR A 35 5.13 6.00 8.04
N ALA A 36 5.29 6.16 9.35
CA ALA A 36 4.52 7.13 10.12
C ALA A 36 4.68 8.55 9.55
N LEU A 37 5.92 8.99 9.28
CA LEU A 37 6.16 10.32 8.69
C LEU A 37 5.47 10.50 7.33
N ARG A 38 5.46 9.47 6.47
CA ARG A 38 4.78 9.52 5.16
C ARG A 38 3.26 9.61 5.29
N VAL A 39 2.66 8.86 6.22
CA VAL A 39 1.20 8.93 6.47
C VAL A 39 0.79 10.34 6.89
N LEU A 40 1.53 10.94 7.82
CA LEU A 40 1.27 12.32 8.28
C LEU A 40 1.52 13.34 7.16
N ALA A 41 2.65 13.21 6.45
CA ALA A 41 3.01 14.09 5.35
C ALA A 41 1.98 14.06 4.22
N ASP A 42 1.43 12.89 3.91
CA ASP A 42 0.44 12.76 2.85
C ASP A 42 -0.87 13.51 3.18
N CYS A 43 -1.17 13.74 4.47
CA CYS A 43 -2.33 14.55 4.88
C CYS A 43 -2.12 16.07 4.72
N LEU A 44 -0.92 16.51 4.36
CA LEU A 44 -0.60 17.92 4.11
C LEU A 44 -0.84 18.29 2.65
N LEU A 45 -1.22 19.55 2.40
CA LEU A 45 -1.25 20.12 1.06
C LEU A 45 0.18 20.32 0.53
N PRO A 46 0.40 20.43 -0.79
CA PRO A 46 1.74 20.55 -1.37
C PRO A 46 2.60 21.68 -0.76
N GLU A 47 2.00 22.86 -0.54
CA GLU A 47 2.68 24.01 0.07
C GLU A 47 3.05 23.75 1.54
N GLU A 48 2.17 23.08 2.29
CA GLU A 48 2.43 22.68 3.67
C GLU A 48 3.51 21.58 3.73
N GLN A 49 3.56 20.66 2.75
CA GLN A 49 4.60 19.63 2.69
C GLN A 49 5.99 20.26 2.55
N GLU A 50 6.16 21.27 1.70
CA GLU A 50 7.43 21.98 1.54
C GLU A 50 7.89 22.63 2.86
N GLU A 51 6.96 23.23 3.60
CA GLU A 51 7.25 23.90 4.86
C GLU A 51 7.51 22.92 6.02
N TYR A 52 6.73 21.84 6.12
CA TYR A 52 6.78 20.90 7.25
C TYR A 52 7.88 19.85 7.08
N LEU A 53 8.21 19.48 5.85
CA LEU A 53 9.27 18.51 5.53
C LEU A 53 10.61 19.18 5.23
N SER A 54 10.73 20.49 5.46
CA SER A 54 12.00 21.21 5.29
C SER A 54 13.12 20.56 6.12
N GLY A 55 14.18 20.14 5.44
CA GLY A 55 15.32 19.45 6.05
C GLY A 55 15.12 17.94 6.30
N TYR A 56 13.98 17.36 5.90
CA TYR A 56 13.79 15.91 5.87
C TYR A 56 14.30 15.32 4.56
N SER A 57 14.89 14.12 4.65
CA SER A 57 15.15 13.25 3.51
C SER A 57 14.93 11.81 3.93
N GLU A 58 14.37 11.02 3.02
CA GLU A 58 14.22 9.57 3.20
C GLU A 58 15.57 8.87 3.41
N HIS A 59 16.70 9.50 3.06
CA HIS A 59 18.06 8.97 3.21
C HIS A 59 18.78 9.42 4.49
N LEU A 60 18.11 10.17 5.37
CA LEU A 60 18.72 10.52 6.65
C LEU A 60 18.98 9.26 7.49
N PRO A 61 20.07 9.23 8.29
CA PRO A 61 20.30 8.13 9.23
C PRO A 61 19.27 8.17 10.37
N LEU A 62 18.94 7.01 10.94
CA LEU A 62 17.88 6.86 11.96
C LEU A 62 17.90 7.92 13.07
N PRO A 63 19.04 8.26 13.73
CA PRO A 63 19.03 9.27 14.79
C PRO A 63 18.58 10.67 14.30
N GLN A 64 18.86 11.00 13.04
CA GLN A 64 18.43 12.26 12.43
C GLN A 64 16.95 12.22 12.05
N ILE A 65 16.44 11.07 11.58
CA ILE A 65 15.00 10.86 11.36
C ILE A 65 14.24 10.99 12.69
N GLN A 66 14.72 10.35 13.76
CA GLN A 66 14.15 10.45 15.10
C GLN A 66 14.12 11.91 15.58
N ALA A 67 15.23 12.63 15.46
CA ALA A 67 15.29 14.04 15.83
C ALA A 67 14.33 14.91 15.00
N PHE A 68 14.20 14.63 13.70
CA PHE A 68 13.22 15.30 12.84
C PHE A 68 11.78 14.99 13.28
N ALA A 69 11.44 13.71 13.46
CA ALA A 69 10.12 13.25 13.85
C ALA A 69 9.68 13.85 15.20
N GLY A 70 10.58 13.95 16.17
CA GLY A 70 10.30 14.59 17.47
C GLY A 70 9.90 16.06 17.37
N ARG A 71 10.26 16.77 16.30
CA ARG A 71 9.80 18.14 16.00
C ARG A 71 8.59 18.17 15.07
N PHE A 72 8.57 17.28 14.08
CA PHE A 72 7.54 17.22 13.06
C PHE A 72 6.19 16.76 13.63
N ILE A 73 6.17 15.67 14.43
CA ILE A 73 4.93 15.09 14.97
C ILE A 73 4.13 16.14 15.76
N PRO A 74 4.69 16.83 16.78
CA PRO A 74 3.92 17.82 17.55
C PRO A 74 3.40 18.98 16.69
N ARG A 75 4.20 19.44 15.72
CA ARG A 75 3.83 20.54 14.81
C ARG A 75 2.68 20.12 13.89
N TYR A 76 2.80 18.94 13.28
CA TYR A 76 1.74 18.35 12.47
C TYR A 76 0.45 18.14 13.29
N THR A 77 0.55 17.57 14.50
CA THR A 77 -0.60 17.35 15.39
C THR A 77 -1.35 18.65 15.67
N THR A 78 -0.62 19.73 15.95
CA THR A 78 -1.23 21.06 16.16
C THR A 78 -2.01 21.51 14.93
N ARG A 79 -1.44 21.34 13.72
CA ARG A 79 -2.13 21.65 12.45
C ARG A 79 -3.37 20.78 12.26
N ALA A 80 -3.26 19.47 12.46
CA ALA A 80 -4.37 18.53 12.27
C ALA A 80 -5.55 18.84 13.20
N LEU A 81 -5.26 19.19 14.46
CA LEU A 81 -6.28 19.64 15.41
C LEU A 81 -6.93 20.96 15.00
N ALA A 82 -6.17 21.89 14.42
CA ALA A 82 -6.72 23.15 13.91
C ALA A 82 -7.63 22.94 12.68
N ASP A 83 -7.27 22.04 11.76
CA ASP A 83 -8.13 21.66 10.63
C ASP A 83 -9.43 21.02 11.13
N LEU A 84 -9.33 20.13 12.13
CA LEU A 84 -10.50 19.52 12.77
C LEU A 84 -11.39 20.56 13.47
N ASP A 85 -10.80 21.53 14.17
CA ASP A 85 -11.52 22.62 14.82
C ASP A 85 -12.28 23.49 13.83
N ALA A 86 -11.74 23.70 12.62
CA ALA A 86 -12.45 24.41 11.55
C ALA A 86 -13.71 23.66 11.08
N LYS A 87 -13.78 22.34 11.30
CA LYS A 87 -14.91 21.47 10.96
C LYS A 87 -15.83 21.14 12.15
N ARG A 88 -15.61 21.75 13.33
CA ARG A 88 -16.28 21.38 14.59
C ARG A 88 -17.82 21.39 14.58
N PHE A 89 -18.44 22.09 13.63
CA PHE A 89 -19.89 22.21 13.50
C PHE A 89 -20.45 21.56 12.22
N THR A 90 -19.64 20.76 11.50
CA THR A 90 -20.10 20.00 10.33
C THR A 90 -20.40 18.55 10.73
N ALA A 91 -21.46 17.98 10.17
CA ALA A 91 -21.86 16.59 10.43
C ALA A 91 -20.85 15.58 9.86
N GLY A 92 -20.16 15.94 8.77
CA GLY A 92 -19.22 15.05 8.06
C GLY A 92 -19.88 14.24 6.95
N ASP A 93 -21.09 14.62 6.53
CA ASP A 93 -21.88 13.88 5.51
C ASP A 93 -21.37 14.10 4.08
N ARG A 94 -20.44 15.04 3.89
CA ARG A 94 -19.81 15.36 2.60
C ARG A 94 -18.31 15.38 2.77
N LEU A 95 -17.59 15.04 1.71
CA LEU A 95 -16.12 15.01 1.73
C LEU A 95 -15.48 16.38 2.05
N ALA A 96 -16.15 17.47 1.67
CA ALA A 96 -15.69 18.83 1.98
C ALA A 96 -15.74 19.15 3.49
N ASP A 97 -16.57 18.41 4.23
CA ASP A 97 -16.78 18.57 5.67
C ASP A 97 -15.77 17.74 6.49
N LEU A 98 -14.97 16.89 5.83
CA LEU A 98 -13.95 16.02 6.43
C LEU A 98 -12.54 16.63 6.33
N THR A 99 -11.72 16.33 7.33
CA THR A 99 -10.28 16.63 7.35
C THR A 99 -9.50 15.64 6.49
N ASP A 100 -8.25 15.97 6.15
CA ASP A 100 -7.38 15.03 5.42
C ASP A 100 -7.09 13.76 6.24
N GLU A 101 -7.00 13.85 7.57
CA GLU A 101 -6.85 12.67 8.44
C GLU A 101 -8.06 11.75 8.38
N GLU A 102 -9.28 12.31 8.39
CA GLU A 102 -10.50 11.50 8.30
C GLU A 102 -10.60 10.83 6.93
N LEU A 103 -10.25 11.54 5.86
CA LEU A 103 -10.20 10.97 4.51
C LEU A 103 -9.15 9.86 4.39
N GLN A 104 -8.04 9.94 5.14
CA GLN A 104 -7.00 8.92 5.16
C GLN A 104 -7.49 7.62 5.79
N SER A 105 -8.35 7.70 6.81
CA SER A 105 -8.92 6.54 7.52
C SER A 105 -10.10 5.89 6.80
N MET A 106 -10.50 6.41 5.63
CA MET A 106 -11.59 5.86 4.82
C MET A 106 -11.06 5.00 3.67
N SER A 107 -11.84 3.98 3.31
CA SER A 107 -11.61 3.20 2.10
C SER A 107 -11.82 4.05 0.84
N ALA A 108 -11.28 3.60 -0.29
CA ALA A 108 -11.55 4.23 -1.57
C ALA A 108 -13.06 4.11 -1.92
N ALA A 109 -13.71 2.99 -1.59
CA ALA A 109 -15.13 2.77 -1.80
C ALA A 109 -16.02 3.81 -1.14
N GLU A 110 -15.79 4.10 0.15
CA GLU A 110 -16.56 5.11 0.89
C GLU A 110 -16.37 6.49 0.27
N LYS A 111 -15.13 6.87 -0.05
CA LYS A 111 -14.81 8.18 -0.62
C LYS A 111 -15.41 8.36 -2.01
N TRP A 112 -15.29 7.37 -2.89
CA TRP A 112 -15.81 7.46 -4.24
C TRP A 112 -17.35 7.39 -4.29
N SER A 113 -17.97 6.71 -3.32
CA SER A 113 -19.43 6.73 -3.12
C SER A 113 -19.92 8.11 -2.68
N LEU A 114 -19.22 8.79 -1.77
CA LEU A 114 -19.53 10.17 -1.38
C LEU A 114 -19.26 11.18 -2.50
N LEU A 115 -18.18 11.02 -3.28
CA LEU A 115 -17.90 11.84 -4.46
C LEU A 115 -18.99 11.74 -5.53
N ALA A 116 -19.57 10.55 -5.70
CA ALA A 116 -20.66 10.35 -6.63
C ALA A 116 -21.92 11.13 -6.23
N ALA A 117 -22.17 11.22 -4.92
CA ALA A 117 -23.28 11.99 -4.35
C ALA A 117 -23.02 13.51 -4.33
N ASP A 118 -21.76 13.95 -4.21
CA ASP A 118 -21.35 15.36 -4.19
C ASP A 118 -20.11 15.61 -5.07
N ARG A 119 -20.38 15.96 -6.34
CA ARG A 119 -19.35 16.12 -7.39
C ARG A 119 -18.36 17.25 -7.14
N ALA A 120 -18.67 18.19 -6.23
CA ALA A 120 -17.79 19.31 -5.89
C ALA A 120 -17.09 19.12 -4.53
N GLY A 121 -17.14 17.92 -3.95
CA GLY A 121 -16.78 17.67 -2.55
C GLY A 121 -15.28 17.76 -2.21
N LEU A 122 -14.37 17.76 -3.18
CA LEU A 122 -12.92 17.78 -2.93
C LEU A 122 -12.21 18.94 -3.62
N THR A 123 -11.20 19.49 -2.94
CA THR A 123 -10.24 20.40 -3.56
C THR A 123 -9.37 19.64 -4.57
N LEU A 124 -8.79 20.37 -5.52
CA LEU A 124 -7.96 19.75 -6.58
C LEU A 124 -6.79 18.89 -6.04
N PRO A 125 -6.04 19.30 -5.00
CA PRO A 125 -5.00 18.44 -4.41
C PRO A 125 -5.56 17.15 -3.83
N ARG A 126 -6.68 17.22 -3.09
CA ARG A 126 -7.35 16.04 -2.52
C ARG A 126 -7.85 15.11 -3.62
N LEU A 127 -8.44 15.67 -4.69
CA LEU A 127 -8.92 14.87 -5.82
C LEU A 127 -7.79 14.11 -6.52
N ARG A 128 -6.62 14.73 -6.72
CA ARG A 128 -5.43 14.05 -7.26
C ARG A 128 -4.96 12.90 -6.37
N ARG A 129 -4.97 13.11 -5.05
CA ARG A 129 -4.64 12.07 -4.07
C ARG A 129 -5.60 10.89 -4.17
N GLU A 130 -6.90 11.16 -4.23
CA GLU A 130 -7.92 10.08 -4.32
C GLU A 130 -7.91 9.37 -5.68
N LEU A 131 -7.56 10.05 -6.78
CA LEU A 131 -7.29 9.40 -8.06
C LEU A 131 -6.07 8.47 -7.98
N ALA A 132 -4.98 8.90 -7.35
CA ALA A 132 -3.81 8.04 -7.13
C ALA A 132 -4.17 6.82 -6.27
N ARG A 133 -4.96 6.98 -5.20
CA ARG A 133 -5.45 5.88 -4.35
C ARG A 133 -6.37 4.91 -5.10
N LEU A 134 -7.27 5.44 -5.93
CA LEU A 134 -8.12 4.61 -6.79
C LEU A 134 -7.27 3.78 -7.77
N PHE A 135 -6.20 4.36 -8.32
CA PHE A 135 -5.30 3.63 -9.19
C PHE A 135 -4.64 2.43 -8.48
N MET A 136 -4.34 2.55 -7.19
CA MET A 136 -3.77 1.48 -6.36
C MET A 136 -4.80 0.37 -6.04
N SER A 137 -6.10 0.66 -6.15
CA SER A 137 -7.20 -0.23 -5.79
C SER A 137 -7.55 -1.18 -6.94
N GLY A 138 -6.76 -2.24 -7.10
CA GLY A 138 -6.85 -3.14 -8.26
C GLY A 138 -7.94 -4.20 -8.22
N THR A 139 -8.58 -4.41 -7.07
CA THR A 139 -9.57 -5.47 -6.81
C THR A 139 -10.69 -4.91 -5.93
N TYR A 140 -11.81 -5.63 -5.86
CA TYR A 140 -12.92 -5.27 -4.99
C TYR A 140 -12.47 -5.13 -3.52
N ASP A 141 -11.76 -6.13 -2.99
CA ASP A 141 -11.33 -6.13 -1.58
C ASP A 141 -10.41 -4.94 -1.26
N LEU A 142 -9.46 -4.63 -2.14
CA LEU A 142 -8.56 -3.48 -1.98
C LEU A 142 -9.28 -2.14 -1.99
N PHE A 143 -10.32 -2.03 -2.80
CA PHE A 143 -11.10 -0.81 -2.92
C PHE A 143 -11.93 -0.55 -1.66
N HIS A 144 -12.37 -1.61 -0.98
CA HIS A 144 -13.14 -1.54 0.27
C HIS A 144 -12.29 -1.56 1.54
N ASP A 145 -10.98 -1.84 1.45
CA ASP A 145 -10.11 -1.90 2.61
C ASP A 145 -9.49 -0.53 2.95
N THR A 146 -9.67 -0.12 4.21
CA THR A 146 -9.28 1.21 4.70
C THR A 146 -7.78 1.40 4.72
N GLY A 147 -6.99 0.42 5.14
CA GLY A 147 -5.56 0.66 5.19
C GLY A 147 -4.83 0.36 3.89
N THR A 148 -5.46 -0.17 2.84
CA THR A 148 -4.91 -0.09 1.47
C THR A 148 -4.86 1.37 1.06
N ALA A 149 -5.89 2.15 1.42
CA ALA A 149 -5.81 3.59 1.29
C ALA A 149 -4.61 4.09 2.11
N GLU A 150 -4.53 3.84 3.40
CA GLU A 150 -3.42 4.37 4.20
C GLU A 150 -2.01 3.96 3.71
N SER A 151 -1.78 2.67 3.47
CA SER A 151 -0.50 2.08 3.08
C SER A 151 -0.04 2.42 1.67
N ALA A 152 -0.88 3.06 0.83
CA ALA A 152 -0.47 3.44 -0.53
C ALA A 152 0.82 4.29 -0.54
N VAL A 153 1.04 5.07 0.53
CA VAL A 153 2.20 5.97 0.71
C VAL A 153 3.54 5.23 0.82
N GLU A 154 3.53 3.92 1.03
CA GLU A 154 4.76 3.11 1.05
C GLU A 154 5.33 2.84 -0.35
N PHE A 155 4.49 2.96 -1.38
CA PHE A 155 4.82 2.50 -2.72
C PHE A 155 5.27 3.66 -3.61
N PRO A 156 6.43 3.58 -4.27
CA PRO A 156 6.91 4.58 -5.20
C PRO A 156 5.95 4.87 -6.36
N VAL A 157 5.20 3.86 -6.81
CA VAL A 157 4.17 4.04 -7.85
C VAL A 157 3.12 5.08 -7.45
N TYR A 158 2.74 5.14 -6.17
CA TYR A 158 1.81 6.13 -5.65
C TYR A 158 2.37 7.55 -5.75
N HIS A 159 3.63 7.74 -5.34
CA HIS A 159 4.29 9.05 -5.39
C HIS A 159 4.55 9.51 -6.83
N HIS A 160 4.93 8.59 -7.72
CA HIS A 160 5.06 8.89 -9.15
C HIS A 160 3.72 9.31 -9.76
N LEU A 161 2.63 8.64 -9.40
CA LEU A 161 1.28 9.02 -9.83
C LEU A 161 0.87 10.37 -9.29
N GLN A 162 1.09 10.65 -8.00
CA GLN A 162 0.80 11.97 -7.44
C GLN A 162 1.56 13.08 -8.18
N ALA A 163 2.83 12.88 -8.46
CA ALA A 163 3.65 13.84 -9.21
C ALA A 163 3.11 14.03 -10.64
N ALA A 164 2.82 12.94 -11.36
CA ALA A 164 2.26 12.99 -12.71
C ALA A 164 0.90 13.71 -12.75
N LEU A 165 -0.02 13.36 -11.85
CA LEU A 165 -1.35 13.98 -11.74
C LEU A 165 -1.27 15.46 -11.31
N SER A 166 -0.27 15.83 -10.50
CA SER A 166 -0.02 17.22 -10.11
C SER A 166 0.44 18.08 -11.28
N GLY A 167 1.16 17.49 -12.24
CA GLY A 167 1.54 18.14 -13.50
C GLY A 167 0.40 18.34 -14.50
N LEU A 168 -0.75 17.69 -14.30
CA LEU A 168 -1.90 17.82 -15.21
C LEU A 168 -2.72 19.09 -14.94
N PRO A 169 -3.26 19.73 -16.00
CA PRO A 169 -4.19 20.85 -15.87
C PRO A 169 -5.43 20.53 -15.00
N PRO A 170 -5.97 21.50 -14.24
CA PRO A 170 -7.14 21.29 -13.37
C PRO A 170 -8.38 20.74 -14.08
N ASP A 171 -8.64 21.19 -15.31
CA ASP A 171 -9.76 20.76 -16.14
C ASP A 171 -9.63 19.29 -16.55
N VAL A 172 -8.41 18.81 -16.83
CA VAL A 172 -8.14 17.40 -17.13
C VAL A 172 -8.43 16.52 -15.91
N ILE A 173 -7.99 16.94 -14.71
CA ILE A 173 -8.26 16.19 -13.47
C ILE A 173 -9.75 16.16 -13.17
N THR A 174 -10.44 17.28 -13.34
CA THR A 174 -11.89 17.38 -13.10
C THR A 174 -12.67 16.52 -14.09
N ALA A 175 -12.29 16.52 -15.37
CA ALA A 175 -12.90 15.69 -16.39
C ALA A 175 -12.67 14.19 -16.12
N LEU A 176 -11.43 13.81 -15.77
CA LEU A 176 -11.10 12.43 -15.41
C LEU A 176 -11.92 11.94 -14.22
N ALA A 177 -12.04 12.74 -13.17
CA ALA A 177 -12.88 12.41 -12.02
C ALA A 177 -14.36 12.29 -12.39
N ALA A 178 -14.87 13.20 -13.21
CA ALA A 178 -16.25 13.14 -13.70
C ALA A 178 -16.52 11.89 -14.55
N ASP A 179 -15.56 11.45 -15.35
CA ASP A 179 -15.64 10.23 -16.14
C ASP A 179 -15.71 8.97 -15.26
N ILE A 180 -14.86 8.90 -14.24
CA ILE A 180 -14.87 7.80 -13.26
C ILE A 180 -16.17 7.82 -12.44
N GLN A 181 -16.66 8.99 -12.07
CA GLN A 181 -17.94 9.14 -11.37
C GLN A 181 -19.13 8.64 -12.20
N ARG A 182 -19.06 8.59 -13.54
CA ARG A 182 -20.12 7.97 -14.35
C ARG A 182 -20.22 6.46 -14.11
N GLU A 183 -19.14 5.84 -13.67
CA GLU A 183 -19.09 4.43 -13.24
C GLU A 183 -19.41 4.25 -11.75
N ALA A 184 -19.84 5.32 -11.05
CA ALA A 184 -20.03 5.29 -9.60
C ALA A 184 -21.04 4.23 -9.13
N GLU A 185 -22.10 3.97 -9.88
CA GLU A 185 -23.06 2.90 -9.53
C GLU A 185 -22.40 1.52 -9.58
N ALA A 186 -21.51 1.30 -10.55
CA ALA A 186 -20.76 0.06 -10.66
C ALA A 186 -19.67 -0.04 -9.57
N LEU A 187 -19.03 1.07 -9.20
CA LEU A 187 -18.06 1.12 -8.12
C LEU A 187 -18.70 0.96 -6.72
N ALA A 188 -19.87 1.56 -6.49
CA ALA A 188 -20.59 1.49 -5.22
C ALA A 188 -21.40 0.18 -5.04
N GLY A 189 -21.39 -0.69 -6.06
CA GLY A 189 -22.05 -1.98 -6.03
C GLY A 189 -21.36 -2.97 -5.09
N HIS A 190 -22.14 -3.90 -4.54
CA HIS A 190 -21.64 -5.04 -3.75
C HIS A 190 -21.36 -6.27 -4.64
N ASP A 191 -21.29 -6.08 -5.96
CA ASP A 191 -21.01 -7.13 -6.95
C ASP A 191 -19.51 -7.06 -7.33
N PRO A 192 -18.67 -7.99 -6.83
CA PRO A 192 -17.23 -7.92 -7.03
C PRO A 192 -16.81 -7.87 -8.49
N ASP A 193 -17.45 -8.62 -9.38
CA ASP A 193 -17.06 -8.71 -10.79
C ASP A 193 -17.34 -7.39 -11.53
N ARG A 194 -18.48 -6.75 -11.22
CA ARG A 194 -18.84 -5.45 -11.77
C ARG A 194 -17.91 -4.35 -11.26
N THR A 195 -17.65 -4.33 -9.95
CA THR A 195 -16.75 -3.36 -9.34
C THR A 195 -15.33 -3.50 -9.89
N GLU A 196 -14.81 -4.72 -10.02
CA GLU A 196 -13.47 -4.94 -10.61
C GLU A 196 -13.37 -4.48 -12.07
N THR A 197 -14.45 -4.64 -12.84
CA THR A 197 -14.51 -4.15 -14.23
C THR A 197 -14.45 -2.63 -14.26
N ALA A 198 -15.23 -1.95 -13.42
CA ALA A 198 -15.23 -0.49 -13.29
C ALA A 198 -13.87 0.04 -12.77
N LEU A 199 -13.29 -0.62 -11.76
CA LEU A 199 -11.96 -0.29 -11.25
C LEU A 199 -10.89 -0.41 -12.33
N ARG A 200 -10.92 -1.48 -13.14
CA ARG A 200 -9.98 -1.63 -14.26
C ARG A 200 -10.10 -0.47 -15.25
N ALA A 201 -11.32 -0.09 -15.63
CA ALA A 201 -11.55 1.05 -16.53
C ALA A 201 -11.03 2.37 -15.92
N ALA A 202 -11.31 2.62 -14.65
CA ALA A 202 -10.82 3.80 -13.94
C ALA A 202 -9.28 3.83 -13.86
N ARG A 203 -8.64 2.71 -13.52
CA ARG A 203 -7.19 2.56 -13.49
C ARG A 203 -6.56 2.84 -14.86
N THR A 204 -7.17 2.32 -15.92
CA THR A 204 -6.71 2.60 -17.28
C THR A 204 -6.81 4.07 -17.64
N ALA A 205 -7.92 4.73 -17.29
CA ALA A 205 -8.09 6.16 -17.53
C ALA A 205 -7.04 7.00 -16.76
N ILE A 206 -6.85 6.71 -15.48
CA ILE A 206 -5.86 7.39 -14.63
C ILE A 206 -4.43 7.16 -15.14
N GLY A 207 -4.06 5.91 -15.42
CA GLY A 207 -2.73 5.55 -15.89
C GLY A 207 -2.38 6.24 -17.21
N ARG A 208 -3.32 6.28 -18.16
CA ARG A 208 -3.15 7.00 -19.43
C ARG A 208 -3.02 8.51 -19.24
N ALA A 209 -3.86 9.11 -18.40
CA ALA A 209 -3.77 10.54 -18.10
C ALA A 209 -2.42 10.88 -17.46
N ALA A 210 -1.92 10.02 -16.58
CA ALA A 210 -0.61 10.14 -15.93
C ALA A 210 0.59 9.77 -16.85
N GLY A 211 0.35 9.36 -18.09
CA GLY A 211 1.41 8.98 -19.03
C GLY A 211 2.15 7.69 -18.67
N LEU A 212 1.53 6.81 -17.89
CA LEU A 212 2.13 5.53 -17.51
C LEU A 212 1.98 4.50 -18.65
N PRO A 213 3.01 3.67 -18.92
CA PRO A 213 2.92 2.57 -19.87
C PRO A 213 2.14 1.38 -19.29
N GLU A 214 1.30 0.77 -20.13
CA GLU A 214 0.62 -0.51 -19.87
C GLU A 214 1.57 -1.71 -20.11
N PRO A 215 1.39 -2.87 -19.43
CA PRO A 215 0.34 -3.16 -18.44
C PRO A 215 0.68 -2.59 -17.05
N PHE A 216 -0.32 -2.03 -16.36
CA PHE A 216 -0.12 -1.36 -15.07
C PHE A 216 0.16 -2.35 -13.95
N GLU A 217 -0.31 -3.58 -14.06
CA GLU A 217 -0.13 -4.68 -13.11
C GLU A 217 1.34 -5.01 -12.87
N GLU A 218 2.21 -4.83 -13.86
CA GLU A 218 3.66 -5.02 -13.73
C GLU A 218 4.30 -4.03 -12.75
N ARG A 219 3.67 -2.87 -12.52
CA ARG A 219 4.09 -1.91 -11.48
C ARG A 219 3.79 -2.39 -10.06
N PHE A 220 2.94 -3.43 -9.94
CA PHE A 220 2.51 -4.03 -8.68
C PHE A 220 3.05 -5.46 -8.48
N GLY A 221 3.89 -5.95 -9.39
CA GLY A 221 4.47 -7.30 -9.36
C GLY A 221 5.86 -7.36 -8.72
N GLY A 222 6.25 -8.54 -8.21
CA GLY A 222 7.60 -8.77 -7.65
C GLY A 222 7.84 -8.12 -6.28
N ARG A 223 9.07 -7.66 -6.03
CA ARG A 223 9.45 -6.86 -4.86
C ARG A 223 8.90 -5.46 -5.11
N MET A 224 7.77 -5.15 -4.47
CA MET A 224 7.29 -3.76 -4.43
C MET A 224 8.42 -2.91 -3.87
N ALA A 225 9.00 -2.05 -4.71
CA ALA A 225 10.01 -1.10 -4.26
C ALA A 225 9.42 -0.35 -3.06
N ARG A 226 10.17 -0.25 -1.97
CA ARG A 226 9.80 0.57 -0.82
C ARG A 226 10.68 1.81 -0.86
N LEU A 227 10.17 2.90 -0.32
CA LEU A 227 10.99 4.09 -0.09
C LEU A 227 11.90 3.89 1.14
N PRO A 228 13.11 4.51 1.18
CA PRO A 228 13.77 5.22 0.07
C PRO A 228 14.12 4.28 -1.09
N LEU A 229 14.03 4.78 -2.32
CA LEU A 229 14.61 4.09 -3.46
C LEU A 229 16.14 4.05 -3.25
N GLU A 230 16.72 2.88 -3.03
CA GLU A 230 18.18 2.75 -2.95
C GLU A 230 18.80 3.19 -4.28
N ALA A 231 19.89 3.98 -4.21
CA ALA A 231 20.59 4.45 -5.40
C ALA A 231 21.31 3.26 -6.05
N ALA A 232 20.94 3.00 -7.30
CA ALA A 232 21.12 1.77 -8.06
C ALA A 232 20.01 0.75 -7.77
N GLU A 233 19.22 0.45 -8.81
CA GLU A 233 18.35 -0.72 -8.86
C GLU A 233 19.17 -1.93 -8.42
N VAL A 234 18.99 -2.36 -7.17
CA VAL A 234 19.39 -3.69 -6.74
C VAL A 234 18.70 -4.62 -7.74
N PRO A 235 19.44 -5.35 -8.59
CA PRO A 235 18.83 -6.19 -9.61
C PRO A 235 17.76 -7.06 -8.95
N PRO A 236 16.61 -7.32 -9.59
CA PRO A 236 15.54 -8.15 -9.00
C PRO A 236 16.01 -9.52 -8.50
N ALA A 237 17.17 -9.98 -8.96
CA ALA A 237 17.83 -11.23 -8.61
C ALA A 237 19.01 -11.09 -7.63
N TYR A 238 19.33 -9.89 -7.14
CA TYR A 238 20.42 -9.71 -6.18
C TYR A 238 19.99 -10.23 -4.81
N VAL A 239 20.66 -11.28 -4.39
CA VAL A 239 20.55 -11.86 -3.06
C VAL A 239 21.76 -11.37 -2.26
N PRO A 240 21.58 -10.76 -1.08
CA PRO A 240 22.69 -10.47 -0.19
C PRO A 240 23.49 -11.75 0.10
N PRO A 241 24.84 -11.70 0.08
CA PRO A 241 25.67 -12.86 0.36
C PRO A 241 25.31 -13.54 1.69
N GLU A 242 24.98 -12.78 2.73
CA GLU A 242 24.62 -13.34 4.04
C GLU A 242 23.30 -14.12 3.99
N VAL A 243 22.36 -13.71 3.13
CA VAL A 243 21.08 -14.42 2.91
C VAL A 243 21.32 -15.69 2.09
N ALA A 244 22.17 -15.63 1.06
CA ALA A 244 22.53 -16.79 0.26
C ALA A 244 23.27 -17.85 1.10
N GLU A 245 24.24 -17.41 1.92
CA GLU A 245 24.98 -18.26 2.85
C GLU A 245 24.07 -18.84 3.93
N GLY A 246 23.23 -18.01 4.54
CA GLY A 246 22.26 -18.45 5.55
C GLY A 246 21.26 -19.48 5.02
N ILE A 247 20.78 -19.35 3.78
CA ILE A 247 19.92 -20.34 3.13
C ILE A 247 20.72 -21.62 2.80
N ALA A 248 21.96 -21.50 2.31
CA ALA A 248 22.76 -22.68 1.96
C ALA A 248 23.03 -23.60 3.18
N GLU A 249 23.16 -23.03 4.38
CA GLU A 249 23.39 -23.78 5.62
C GLU A 249 22.11 -24.34 6.26
N MET A 250 20.91 -23.97 5.78
CA MET A 250 19.66 -24.47 6.35
C MET A 250 19.49 -25.98 6.11
N PRO A 251 18.95 -26.73 7.10
CA PRO A 251 18.59 -28.11 6.90
C PRO A 251 17.42 -28.23 5.90
N LEU A 252 17.32 -29.39 5.23
CA LEU A 252 16.34 -29.63 4.16
C LEU A 252 14.90 -29.29 4.57
N GLU A 253 14.49 -29.68 5.77
CA GLU A 253 13.14 -29.39 6.30
C GLU A 253 12.87 -27.87 6.37
N ARG A 254 13.86 -27.08 6.80
CA ARG A 254 13.73 -25.61 6.88
C ARG A 254 13.69 -24.95 5.51
N LEU A 255 14.40 -25.51 4.53
CA LEU A 255 14.30 -25.05 3.14
C LEU A 255 12.92 -25.35 2.55
N GLN A 256 12.36 -26.53 2.84
CA GLN A 256 11.01 -26.88 2.40
C GLN A 256 9.94 -25.98 3.03
N ASP A 257 10.06 -25.70 4.34
CA ASP A 257 9.19 -24.75 5.03
C ASP A 257 9.33 -23.33 4.46
N SER A 258 10.55 -22.88 4.18
CA SER A 258 10.81 -21.58 3.58
C SER A 258 10.20 -21.48 2.18
N LEU A 259 10.32 -22.52 1.36
CA LEU A 259 9.65 -22.58 0.06
C LEU A 259 8.15 -22.46 0.21
N ARG A 260 7.54 -23.18 1.18
CA ARG A 260 6.11 -23.10 1.43
C ARG A 260 5.68 -21.67 1.78
N VAL A 261 6.41 -21.03 2.69
CA VAL A 261 6.18 -19.63 3.04
C VAL A 261 6.26 -18.74 1.80
N LEU A 262 7.30 -18.87 0.98
CA LEU A 262 7.43 -18.07 -0.23
C LEU A 262 6.32 -18.35 -1.27
N CYS A 263 5.85 -19.59 -1.37
CA CYS A 263 4.69 -19.96 -2.20
C CYS A 263 3.42 -19.29 -1.72
N ASP A 264 3.19 -19.22 -0.41
CA ASP A 264 2.05 -18.51 0.16
C ASP A 264 2.08 -17.02 -0.23
N LEU A 265 3.28 -16.45 -0.38
CA LEU A 265 3.46 -15.06 -0.80
C LEU A 265 3.23 -14.83 -2.30
N MET A 266 3.07 -15.85 -3.14
CA MET A 266 3.03 -15.75 -4.61
C MET A 266 1.64 -15.92 -5.23
N SER A 267 1.42 -15.28 -6.38
CA SER A 267 0.26 -15.60 -7.24
C SER A 267 0.42 -16.97 -7.93
N LEU A 268 -0.67 -17.54 -8.47
CA LEU A 268 -0.61 -18.79 -9.21
C LEU A 268 0.32 -18.73 -10.43
N GLU A 269 0.31 -17.61 -11.15
CA GLU A 269 1.18 -17.39 -12.31
C GLU A 269 2.64 -17.26 -11.89
N GLU A 270 2.91 -16.59 -10.76
CA GLU A 270 4.25 -16.56 -10.16
C GLU A 270 4.68 -17.97 -9.76
N ILE A 271 3.85 -18.75 -9.07
CA ILE A 271 4.16 -20.16 -8.74
C ILE A 271 4.46 -20.98 -10.00
N GLN A 272 3.62 -20.86 -11.03
CA GLN A 272 3.78 -21.61 -12.27
C GLN A 272 5.04 -21.22 -13.04
N ARG A 273 5.38 -19.92 -13.08
CA ARG A 273 6.57 -19.43 -13.78
C ARG A 273 7.85 -19.77 -13.02
N GLU A 274 7.82 -19.67 -11.71
CA GLU A 274 9.02 -19.60 -10.86
C GLU A 274 9.39 -20.96 -10.30
N LEU A 275 8.38 -21.80 -10.03
CA LEU A 275 8.61 -23.21 -9.66
C LEU A 275 8.63 -24.13 -10.88
N GLN A 276 8.40 -23.62 -12.10
CA GLN A 276 8.47 -24.41 -13.34
C GLN A 276 9.73 -25.30 -13.42
N PRO A 277 10.94 -24.81 -13.08
CA PRO A 277 12.15 -25.63 -13.15
C PRO A 277 12.13 -26.79 -12.15
N LEU A 278 11.52 -26.60 -10.97
CA LEU A 278 11.38 -27.65 -9.96
C LEU A 278 10.25 -28.62 -10.32
N GLN A 279 9.11 -28.11 -10.80
CA GLN A 279 7.94 -28.91 -11.17
C GLN A 279 8.21 -29.85 -12.36
N THR A 280 9.08 -29.43 -13.28
CA THR A 280 9.47 -30.27 -14.43
C THR A 280 10.44 -31.39 -14.04
N GLN A 281 11.15 -31.26 -12.92
CA GLN A 281 12.18 -32.22 -12.48
C GLN A 281 11.74 -33.11 -11.32
N TYR A 282 10.83 -32.63 -10.46
CA TYR A 282 10.48 -33.30 -9.20
C TYR A 282 8.96 -33.46 -9.05
N LEU A 283 8.54 -34.67 -8.69
CA LEU A 283 7.12 -35.06 -8.57
C LEU A 283 6.38 -34.39 -7.40
N SER A 284 7.10 -33.90 -6.39
CA SER A 284 6.56 -33.20 -5.23
C SER A 284 7.64 -32.33 -4.58
N MET A 285 7.24 -31.38 -3.72
CA MET A 285 8.22 -30.56 -2.98
C MET A 285 9.11 -31.39 -2.04
N GLN A 286 8.58 -32.49 -1.49
CA GLN A 286 9.35 -33.40 -0.62
C GLN A 286 10.45 -34.13 -1.39
N ALA A 287 10.28 -34.32 -2.69
CA ALA A 287 11.25 -34.97 -3.56
C ALA A 287 12.38 -34.03 -4.03
N VAL A 288 12.29 -32.73 -3.73
CA VAL A 288 13.32 -31.76 -4.13
C VAL A 288 14.52 -31.87 -3.20
N PRO A 289 15.74 -32.15 -3.70
CA PRO A 289 16.92 -32.28 -2.88
C PRO A 289 17.38 -30.92 -2.35
N HIS A 290 18.13 -30.94 -1.24
CA HIS A 290 18.67 -29.75 -0.57
C HIS A 290 19.34 -28.78 -1.55
N GLN A 291 20.22 -29.29 -2.40
CA GLN A 291 20.96 -28.47 -3.37
C GLN A 291 20.04 -27.70 -4.33
N ALA A 292 18.94 -28.31 -4.78
CA ALA A 292 18.00 -27.66 -5.68
C ALA A 292 17.19 -26.56 -4.96
N LEU A 293 16.81 -26.78 -3.69
CA LEU A 293 16.14 -25.75 -2.88
C LEU A 293 17.09 -24.60 -2.51
N ALA A 294 18.32 -24.91 -2.10
CA ALA A 294 19.33 -23.91 -1.77
C ALA A 294 19.70 -23.03 -2.98
N GLN A 295 19.56 -23.54 -4.21
CA GLN A 295 19.75 -22.75 -5.43
C GLN A 295 18.49 -21.97 -5.83
N ALA A 296 17.29 -22.52 -5.62
CA ALA A 296 16.04 -21.89 -6.06
C ALA A 296 15.53 -20.81 -5.10
N LEU A 297 15.73 -20.98 -3.79
CA LEU A 297 15.17 -20.10 -2.76
C LEU A 297 15.78 -18.69 -2.72
N PRO A 298 17.11 -18.51 -2.83
CA PRO A 298 17.70 -17.17 -2.77
C PRO A 298 17.15 -16.20 -3.84
N PRO A 299 17.12 -16.53 -5.15
CA PRO A 299 16.57 -15.62 -6.16
C PRO A 299 15.06 -15.44 -5.98
N LEU A 300 14.34 -16.47 -5.51
CA LEU A 300 12.92 -16.39 -5.20
C LEU A 300 12.66 -15.40 -4.05
N ALA A 301 13.42 -15.51 -2.95
CA ALA A 301 13.33 -14.64 -1.79
C ALA A 301 13.72 -13.20 -2.13
N ALA A 302 14.78 -12.99 -2.93
CA ALA A 302 15.16 -11.65 -3.38
C ALA A 302 14.09 -10.99 -4.26
N ARG A 303 13.49 -11.77 -5.17
CA ARG A 303 12.43 -11.30 -6.08
C ARG A 303 11.12 -11.03 -5.35
N LEU A 304 10.79 -11.79 -4.32
CA LEU A 304 9.63 -11.54 -3.47
C LEU A 304 9.90 -10.40 -2.47
N GLY A 305 11.15 -10.27 -2.02
CA GLY A 305 11.60 -9.26 -1.08
C GLY A 305 10.88 -9.35 0.27
N ASP A 306 10.63 -8.19 0.87
CA ASP A 306 10.07 -8.06 2.21
C ASP A 306 8.53 -8.17 2.21
N ARG A 307 7.99 -9.21 1.56
CA ARG A 307 6.58 -9.64 1.70
C ARG A 307 6.31 -10.24 3.12
N ARG A 308 6.99 -9.74 4.19
CA ARG A 308 7.10 -10.33 5.55
C ARG A 308 5.78 -10.83 6.13
N LEU A 309 5.86 -11.93 6.88
CA LEU A 309 4.75 -12.66 7.50
C LEU A 309 3.90 -11.85 8.52
N THR A 310 4.44 -10.77 9.11
CA THR A 310 3.66 -9.84 9.94
C THR A 310 2.75 -8.95 9.11
N ASP A 311 3.28 -8.47 7.99
CA ASP A 311 2.51 -7.86 6.90
C ASP A 311 1.52 -8.88 6.31
N PHE A 312 1.89 -10.17 6.21
CA PHE A 312 1.06 -11.18 5.55
C PHE A 312 -0.18 -11.60 6.36
N VAL A 313 -0.08 -11.79 7.68
CA VAL A 313 -1.26 -12.13 8.51
C VAL A 313 -2.21 -10.93 8.64
N GLU A 314 -1.71 -9.69 8.64
CA GLU A 314 -2.55 -8.48 8.64
C GLU A 314 -3.11 -8.16 7.24
N ARG A 315 -2.31 -8.26 6.17
CA ARG A 315 -2.76 -8.08 4.78
C ARG A 315 -3.76 -9.17 4.36
N TYR A 316 -3.69 -10.39 4.89
CA TYR A 316 -4.65 -11.45 4.58
C TYR A 316 -5.87 -11.44 5.52
N ARG A 317 -5.75 -10.96 6.77
CA ARG A 317 -6.92 -10.67 7.62
C ARG A 317 -7.74 -9.49 7.10
N PHE A 318 -7.13 -8.57 6.36
CA PHE A 318 -7.75 -7.35 5.83
C PHE A 318 -7.73 -7.23 4.27
N GLY A 319 -7.48 -8.32 3.52
CA GLY A 319 -7.71 -8.38 2.06
C GLY A 319 -6.80 -7.53 1.15
N ARG A 320 -5.57 -7.20 1.54
CA ARG A 320 -4.70 -6.21 0.86
C ARG A 320 -3.87 -6.67 -0.34
N LEU A 321 -4.38 -7.61 -1.15
CA LEU A 321 -4.05 -7.88 -2.57
C LEU A 321 -4.55 -9.29 -2.87
N ALA A 322 -5.73 -9.40 -3.48
CA ALA A 322 -6.26 -10.69 -3.89
C ALA A 322 -5.45 -11.27 -5.06
N ALA A 323 -4.89 -12.47 -4.87
CA ALA A 323 -4.73 -13.41 -5.97
C ALA A 323 -6.14 -13.76 -6.47
N ARG A 324 -6.38 -13.56 -7.76
CA ARG A 324 -7.72 -13.36 -8.32
C ARG A 324 -8.73 -14.50 -8.19
N HIS A 325 -8.37 -15.73 -7.81
CA HIS A 325 -9.32 -16.85 -7.70
C HIS A 325 -8.77 -17.98 -6.79
N PRO A 326 -9.64 -18.86 -6.23
CA PRO A 326 -9.29 -19.88 -5.25
C PRO A 326 -8.24 -20.89 -5.74
N VAL A 327 -7.35 -21.29 -4.82
CA VAL A 327 -6.37 -22.36 -4.97
C VAL A 327 -7.04 -23.69 -5.37
N SER A 328 -6.59 -24.30 -6.46
CA SER A 328 -6.91 -25.70 -6.83
C SER A 328 -6.09 -26.09 -8.08
N LEU A 329 -5.45 -27.25 -8.19
CA LEU A 329 -5.84 -28.59 -7.70
C LEU A 329 -4.71 -29.36 -6.98
N GLN A 330 -3.53 -28.78 -6.91
CA GLN A 330 -2.31 -29.44 -6.46
C GLN A 330 -1.43 -28.34 -5.88
N VAL A 331 -1.34 -28.20 -4.56
CA VAL A 331 -0.30 -27.39 -3.87
C VAL A 331 1.07 -28.09 -4.03
N TRP A 332 1.35 -28.56 -5.26
CA TRP A 332 2.33 -29.54 -5.68
C TRP A 332 2.38 -30.87 -4.87
N ARG A 333 1.25 -31.22 -4.22
CA ARG A 333 0.98 -32.40 -3.36
C ARG A 333 1.61 -32.40 -1.95
N MET A 334 1.50 -31.30 -1.21
CA MET A 334 1.20 -31.37 0.23
C MET A 334 -0.32 -31.44 0.38
N LEU A 335 -0.94 -32.28 1.22
CA LEU A 335 -0.75 -32.44 2.66
C LEU A 335 -0.40 -33.90 3.02
N PRO A 336 0.20 -34.17 4.19
CA PRO A 336 0.89 -35.43 4.46
C PRO A 336 -0.10 -36.62 4.42
N PHE A 337 0.27 -37.67 3.71
CA PHE A 337 -0.08 -39.02 4.14
C PHE A 337 1.10 -39.50 4.97
N GLY A 338 0.93 -39.51 6.29
CA GLY A 338 1.70 -40.43 7.10
C GLY A 338 1.35 -41.85 6.70
N GLU A 339 2.34 -42.74 6.71
CA GLU A 339 2.11 -44.06 7.27
C GLU A 339 2.27 -43.98 8.79
#